data_AF-Q657X9-F1
#
_entry.id   AF-Q657X9-F1
#
_cell.length_a   1.000
_cell.length_b   1.000
_cell.length_c   1.000
_cell.angle_alpha   90.00
_cell.angle_beta   90.00
_cell.angle_gamma   90.00
#
_symmetry.space_group_name_H-M   'P 1'
#
loop_
_entity.id
_entity.type
_entity.pdbx_description
1 polymer ?
#
loop_
_entity_poly.entity_id
_entity_poly.type
_entity_poly.pdbx_seq_one_letter_code
_entity_poly.pdbx_strand_id
1 'polypeptide(L)'
;MVVCTAISHCVCDGIATANFLHAWAAFAAADLDLAADRDDDLSVVLHDRRALRPRCPPRVAFTHPEYHTSSSSSSLLLIQPQLMPLAPVSLTFTAAHLRRLKARSLRSCTSFEALAAHVWRAWVLSLAPPPPPDMRVKLLFSVNVRRRLKPELPWTYCGNAFVLACAEATPTELAAGAGVRLVQEAKDCIDDDYVRSTVDLLDQRRGAKPDLAATLVISAWTRLGLEDVDFGKGRAAHMGPLTSEIYCVFLPVLADPNAVTVLLSLPQPAADTFEHHCCSCFLLDLDDDQPAVPVLVDKQDHDNQLVRAHHQHDILA
;
A
#
# COMPACT_ATOMS: atom_id res chain seq x y z
N MET A 1 22.37 -13.81 -6.59
CA MET A 1 21.54 -13.57 -7.78
C MET A 1 20.64 -12.39 -7.48
N VAL A 2 20.53 -11.44 -8.40
CA VAL A 2 19.61 -10.30 -8.27
C VAL A 2 18.62 -10.38 -9.43
N VAL A 3 17.33 -10.33 -9.12
CA VAL A 3 16.26 -10.31 -10.12
C VAL A 3 15.53 -8.99 -9.98
N CYS A 4 15.59 -8.16 -11.02
CA CYS A 4 14.85 -6.91 -11.09
C CYS A 4 13.75 -7.05 -12.13
N THR A 5 12.54 -6.63 -11.80
CA THR A 5 11.41 -6.65 -12.73
C THR A 5 10.77 -5.27 -12.82
N ALA A 6 10.33 -4.91 -14.02
CA ALA A 6 9.53 -3.72 -14.27
C ALA A 6 8.24 -4.19 -14.94
N ILE A 7 7.13 -4.05 -14.23
CA ILE A 7 5.82 -4.58 -14.64
C ILE A 7 4.86 -3.41 -14.76
N SER A 8 4.23 -3.28 -15.92
CA SER A 8 3.27 -2.19 -16.16
C SER A 8 2.00 -2.43 -15.34
N HIS A 9 1.71 -1.53 -14.40
CA HIS A 9 0.56 -1.65 -13.50
C HIS A 9 -0.79 -1.53 -14.23
N CYS A 10 -0.83 -1.01 -15.47
CA CYS A 10 -2.05 -1.01 -16.29
C CYS A 10 -2.45 -2.43 -16.73
N VAL A 11 -1.49 -3.37 -16.76
CA VAL A 11 -1.71 -4.75 -17.16
C VAL A 11 -2.27 -5.57 -16.00
N CYS A 12 -1.65 -5.51 -14.83
CA CYS A 12 -1.95 -6.37 -13.71
C CYS A 12 -1.64 -5.73 -12.35
N ASP A 13 -2.28 -6.23 -11.29
CA ASP A 13 -2.00 -5.81 -9.92
C ASP A 13 -0.86 -6.63 -9.28
N GLY A 14 -0.51 -6.31 -8.04
CA GLY A 14 0.54 -7.00 -7.29
C GLY A 14 0.29 -8.50 -7.09
N ILE A 15 -0.96 -8.95 -7.02
CA ILE A 15 -1.29 -10.37 -6.86
C ILE A 15 -1.02 -11.12 -8.17
N ALA A 16 -1.53 -10.59 -9.28
CA ALA A 16 -1.29 -11.17 -10.60
C ALA A 16 0.22 -11.13 -10.96
N THR A 17 0.93 -10.08 -10.54
CA THR A 17 2.39 -9.99 -10.61
C THR A 17 3.07 -11.12 -9.82
N ALA A 18 2.70 -11.31 -8.55
CA ALA A 18 3.27 -12.38 -7.74
C ALA A 18 3.03 -13.76 -8.33
N ASN A 19 1.79 -14.04 -8.79
CA ASN A 19 1.46 -15.30 -9.47
C ASN A 19 2.36 -15.54 -10.70
N PHE A 20 2.59 -14.51 -11.51
CA PHE A 20 3.48 -14.59 -12.66
C PHE A 20 4.93 -14.91 -12.24
N LEU A 21 5.46 -14.24 -11.22
CA LEU A 21 6.82 -14.45 -10.76
C LEU A 21 7.02 -15.84 -10.14
N HIS A 22 6.04 -16.33 -9.39
CA HIS A 22 6.03 -17.70 -8.87
C HIS A 22 6.03 -18.73 -9.99
N ALA A 23 5.17 -18.56 -11.01
CA ALA A 23 5.15 -19.43 -12.17
C ALA A 23 6.49 -19.40 -12.91
N TRP A 24 7.04 -18.22 -13.18
CA TRP A 24 8.34 -18.07 -13.83
C TRP A 24 9.46 -18.76 -13.04
N ALA A 25 9.50 -18.57 -11.73
CA ALA A 25 10.48 -19.17 -10.85
C ALA A 25 10.35 -20.70 -10.83
N ALA A 26 9.14 -21.23 -10.76
CA ALA A 26 8.89 -22.67 -10.85
C ALA A 26 9.37 -23.26 -12.19
N PHE A 27 9.09 -22.59 -13.32
CA PHE A 27 9.59 -23.01 -14.63
C PHE A 27 11.11 -22.94 -14.75
N ALA A 28 11.75 -21.95 -14.12
CA ALA A 28 13.20 -21.80 -14.14
C ALA A 28 13.92 -22.77 -13.20
N ALA A 29 13.27 -23.18 -12.11
CA ALA A 29 13.80 -24.10 -11.10
C ALA A 29 13.60 -25.58 -11.47
N ALA A 30 12.58 -25.90 -12.27
CA ALA A 30 12.32 -27.25 -12.72
C ALA A 30 13.40 -27.71 -13.72
N ASP A 31 13.93 -28.92 -13.51
CA ASP A 31 14.54 -29.66 -14.61
C ASP A 31 13.41 -30.01 -15.58
N LEU A 32 13.54 -29.66 -16.87
CA LEU A 32 12.45 -29.69 -17.85
C LEU A 32 11.77 -31.07 -17.96
N ASP A 33 12.45 -32.14 -17.51
CA ASP A 33 11.98 -33.52 -17.52
C ASP A 33 11.03 -33.89 -16.35
N LEU A 34 10.97 -33.10 -15.27
CA LEU A 34 10.13 -33.38 -14.08
C LEU A 34 8.89 -32.48 -13.96
N ALA A 35 8.72 -31.50 -14.86
CA ALA A 35 7.61 -30.55 -14.84
C ALA A 35 6.26 -31.15 -15.30
N ALA A 36 6.26 -32.34 -15.91
CA ALA A 36 5.08 -32.98 -16.48
C ALA A 36 4.12 -33.61 -15.45
N ASP A 37 4.56 -33.83 -14.21
CA ASP A 37 3.78 -34.54 -13.16
C ASP A 37 3.23 -33.62 -12.06
N ARG A 38 3.41 -32.30 -12.18
CA ARG A 38 2.87 -31.34 -11.21
C ARG A 38 1.44 -30.96 -11.56
N ASP A 39 0.49 -31.52 -10.83
CA ASP A 39 -0.90 -31.07 -10.71
C ASP A 39 -0.95 -29.73 -9.96
N ASP A 40 -0.32 -28.69 -10.52
CA ASP A 40 -0.24 -27.35 -9.93
C ASP A 40 -1.36 -26.47 -10.51
N ASP A 41 -2.30 -26.09 -9.64
CA ASP A 41 -3.47 -25.23 -9.85
C ASP A 41 -3.10 -23.83 -10.44
N LEU A 42 -1.80 -23.48 -10.44
CA LEU A 42 -1.25 -22.30 -11.11
C LEU A 42 -1.26 -22.38 -12.65
N SER A 43 -1.55 -23.55 -13.24
CA SER A 43 -1.58 -23.75 -14.70
C SER A 43 -2.76 -23.07 -15.41
N VAL A 44 -3.83 -22.69 -14.69
CA VAL A 44 -5.02 -22.04 -15.30
C VAL A 44 -5.07 -20.55 -14.95
N VAL A 45 -4.33 -19.76 -15.72
CA VAL A 45 -4.38 -18.29 -15.65
C VAL A 45 -5.67 -17.78 -16.28
N LEU A 46 -6.48 -17.03 -15.53
CA LEU A 46 -7.71 -16.42 -16.07
C LEU A 46 -7.40 -15.08 -16.73
N HIS A 47 -7.41 -15.08 -18.06
CA HIS A 47 -7.18 -13.89 -18.90
C HIS A 47 -8.46 -13.09 -19.22
N ASP A 48 -9.65 -13.66 -19.02
CA ASP A 48 -10.90 -12.98 -19.35
C ASP A 48 -11.18 -11.80 -18.40
N ARG A 49 -11.04 -10.58 -18.92
CA ARG A 49 -11.29 -9.33 -18.18
C ARG A 49 -12.76 -8.88 -18.16
N ARG A 50 -13.64 -9.59 -18.87
CA ARG A 50 -15.07 -9.22 -18.99
C ARG A 50 -15.78 -9.22 -17.64
N ALA A 51 -15.28 -9.97 -16.67
CA ALA A 51 -15.81 -9.99 -15.32
C ALA A 51 -15.80 -8.61 -14.63
N LEU A 52 -14.97 -7.66 -15.08
CA LEU A 52 -14.91 -6.27 -14.61
C LEU A 52 -15.30 -5.25 -15.69
N ARG A 53 -16.11 -5.66 -16.68
CA ARG A 53 -16.63 -4.73 -17.70
C ARG A 53 -17.62 -3.74 -17.07
N PRO A 54 -17.63 -2.46 -17.50
CA PRO A 54 -18.67 -1.50 -17.13
C PRO A 54 -20.07 -2.00 -17.52
N ARG A 55 -21.06 -1.63 -16.72
CA ARG A 55 -22.48 -1.90 -17.01
C ARG A 55 -22.95 -1.05 -18.19
N CYS A 56 -24.01 -1.49 -18.87
CA CYS A 56 -24.62 -0.76 -19.97
C CYS A 56 -26.13 -0.59 -19.71
N PRO A 57 -26.61 0.62 -19.37
CA PRO A 57 -25.84 1.85 -19.17
C PRO A 57 -24.99 1.81 -17.88
N PRO A 58 -23.89 2.58 -17.79
CA PRO A 58 -23.12 2.69 -16.56
C PRO A 58 -23.97 3.36 -15.45
N ARG A 59 -23.89 2.84 -14.23
CA ARG A 59 -24.65 3.30 -13.06
C ARG A 59 -23.73 3.60 -11.88
N VAL A 60 -23.35 4.86 -11.71
CA VAL A 60 -22.63 5.31 -10.51
C VAL A 60 -23.63 5.44 -9.35
N ALA A 61 -23.62 4.48 -8.43
CA ALA A 61 -24.58 4.38 -7.34
C ALA A 61 -24.05 4.91 -6.00
N PHE A 62 -22.73 5.08 -5.89
CA PHE A 62 -22.05 5.51 -4.67
C PHE A 62 -21.25 6.80 -4.91
N THR A 63 -20.97 7.51 -3.83
CA THR A 63 -19.95 8.56 -3.84
C THR A 63 -18.57 7.93 -3.79
N HIS A 64 -17.67 8.40 -4.65
CA HIS A 64 -16.29 7.93 -4.73
C HIS A 64 -15.32 9.06 -4.32
N PRO A 65 -15.15 9.34 -3.02
CA PRO A 65 -14.28 10.41 -2.52
C PRO A 65 -12.82 10.28 -2.95
N GLU A 66 -12.37 9.06 -3.28
CA GLU A 66 -11.07 8.76 -3.85
C GLU A 66 -10.84 9.43 -5.22
N TYR A 67 -11.90 9.71 -5.98
CA TYR A 67 -11.86 10.36 -7.31
C TYR A 67 -12.50 11.76 -7.31
N HIS A 68 -12.80 12.32 -6.14
CA HIS A 68 -13.38 13.66 -6.02
C HIS A 68 -12.28 14.71 -5.81
N THR A 69 -12.00 15.50 -6.84
CA THR A 69 -11.09 16.64 -6.76
C THR A 69 -11.79 17.84 -6.12
N SER A 70 -11.39 18.20 -4.90
CA SER A 70 -11.83 19.48 -4.31
C SER A 70 -11.17 20.63 -5.06
N SER A 71 -11.96 21.57 -5.61
CA SER A 71 -11.48 22.70 -6.41
C SER A 71 -10.88 23.85 -5.58
N SER A 72 -10.44 23.61 -4.35
CA SER A 72 -9.93 24.62 -3.43
C SER A 72 -8.48 24.34 -3.10
N SER A 73 -7.65 25.40 -3.07
CA SER A 73 -6.36 25.68 -2.38
C SER A 73 -5.46 24.56 -1.78
N SER A 74 -5.97 23.37 -1.47
CA SER A 74 -5.29 22.14 -1.07
C SER A 74 -4.19 21.68 -2.05
N SER A 75 -4.23 22.14 -3.31
CA SER A 75 -3.18 21.91 -4.30
C SER A 75 -1.82 22.45 -3.83
N LEU A 76 -1.79 23.50 -2.99
CA LEU A 76 -0.54 24.09 -2.49
C LEU A 76 0.22 23.19 -1.51
N LEU A 77 -0.48 22.32 -0.76
CA LEU A 77 0.17 21.38 0.17
C LEU A 77 0.87 20.22 -0.56
N LEU A 78 0.54 19.98 -1.84
CA LEU A 78 1.21 18.97 -2.67
C LEU A 78 2.19 19.52 -3.70
N ILE A 79 2.29 20.85 -3.84
CA ILE A 79 3.32 21.46 -4.73
C ILE A 79 4.68 21.51 -4.01
N GLN A 80 4.72 21.41 -2.68
CA GLN A 80 5.97 21.49 -1.91
C GLN A 80 6.91 20.26 -2.05
N PRO A 81 6.43 18.99 -2.10
CA PRO A 81 7.32 17.83 -2.22
C PRO A 81 8.10 17.77 -3.53
N GLN A 82 7.58 18.35 -4.62
CA GLN A 82 8.25 18.36 -5.92
C GLN A 82 9.38 19.39 -6.00
N LEU A 83 9.44 20.33 -5.06
CA LEU A 83 10.45 21.39 -5.01
C LEU A 83 11.55 21.13 -3.96
N MET A 84 11.43 20.06 -3.18
CA MET A 84 12.38 19.73 -2.11
C MET A 84 12.96 18.33 -2.29
N PRO A 85 14.22 18.09 -1.89
CA PRO A 85 14.78 16.74 -1.83
C PRO A 85 13.91 15.85 -0.95
N LEU A 86 13.55 14.68 -1.49
CA LEU A 86 12.86 13.64 -0.74
C LEU A 86 13.88 12.79 0.02
N ALA A 87 13.59 12.50 1.28
CA ALA A 87 14.34 11.58 2.13
C ALA A 87 13.52 10.30 2.32
N PRO A 88 14.09 9.11 2.05
CA PRO A 88 13.42 7.86 2.35
C PRO A 88 13.40 7.64 3.87
N VAL A 89 12.25 7.19 4.37
CA VAL A 89 12.04 6.72 5.73
C VAL A 89 11.68 5.25 5.68
N SER A 90 12.40 4.43 6.45
CA SER A 90 12.20 2.98 6.57
C SER A 90 12.13 2.59 8.05
N LEU A 91 10.94 2.19 8.50
CA LEU A 91 10.67 1.86 9.91
C LEU A 91 10.10 0.45 10.03
N THR A 92 10.77 -0.40 10.80
CA THR A 92 10.28 -1.77 11.04
C THR A 92 9.46 -1.85 12.33
N PHE A 93 8.18 -2.22 12.20
CA PHE A 93 7.25 -2.48 13.29
C PHE A 93 7.18 -3.99 13.54
N THR A 94 7.72 -4.41 14.69
CA THR A 94 7.70 -5.81 15.13
C THR A 94 6.28 -6.27 15.50
N ALA A 95 6.11 -7.58 15.67
CA ALA A 95 4.88 -8.16 16.23
C ALA A 95 4.47 -7.51 17.57
N ALA A 96 5.44 -7.12 18.41
CA ALA A 96 5.18 -6.44 19.68
C ALA A 96 4.66 -5.01 19.47
N HIS A 97 5.24 -4.25 18.54
CA HIS A 97 4.73 -2.92 18.17
C HIS A 97 3.30 -3.00 17.63
N LEU A 98 3.02 -3.95 16.74
CA LEU A 98 1.68 -4.14 16.19
C LEU A 98 0.66 -4.55 17.25
N ARG A 99 1.02 -5.43 18.20
CA ARG A 99 0.17 -5.77 19.36
C ARG A 99 -0.16 -4.54 20.20
N ARG A 100 0.83 -3.67 20.47
CA ARG A 100 0.63 -2.41 21.21
C ARG A 100 -0.29 -1.45 20.46
N LEU A 101 -0.10 -1.27 19.16
CA LEU A 101 -0.99 -0.44 18.34
C LEU A 101 -2.43 -0.94 18.38
N LYS A 102 -2.64 -2.26 18.29
CA LYS A 102 -3.97 -2.87 18.40
C LYS A 102 -4.60 -2.66 19.79
N ALA A 103 -3.81 -2.77 20.86
CA ALA A 103 -4.29 -2.58 22.24
C ALA A 103 -4.74 -1.14 22.54
N ARG A 104 -4.21 -0.15 21.81
CA ARG A 104 -4.62 1.27 21.94
C ARG A 104 -5.93 1.59 21.21
N SER A 105 -6.39 0.69 20.34
CA SER A 105 -7.67 0.85 19.67
C SER A 105 -8.82 0.48 20.63
N LEU A 106 -9.84 1.34 20.68
CA LEU A 106 -11.08 1.08 21.43
C LEU A 106 -11.94 -0.04 20.81
N ARG A 107 -11.55 -0.54 19.64
CA ARG A 107 -12.25 -1.59 18.89
C ARG A 107 -11.27 -2.66 18.44
N SER A 108 -11.76 -3.89 18.29
CA SER A 108 -10.99 -4.95 17.64
C SER A 108 -10.60 -4.50 16.23
N CYS A 109 -9.34 -4.70 15.86
CA CYS A 109 -8.81 -4.31 14.56
C CYS A 109 -7.75 -5.29 14.07
N THR A 110 -7.46 -5.26 12.77
CA THR A 110 -6.33 -5.99 12.19
C THR A 110 -5.01 -5.23 12.39
N SER A 111 -3.86 -5.92 12.27
CA SER A 111 -2.56 -5.24 12.33
C SER A 111 -2.40 -4.20 11.22
N PHE A 112 -2.97 -4.45 10.04
CA PHE A 112 -3.01 -3.48 8.95
C PHE A 112 -3.80 -2.22 9.35
N GLU A 113 -5.02 -2.37 9.87
CA GLU A 113 -5.84 -1.23 10.30
C GLU A 113 -5.15 -0.39 11.38
N ALA A 114 -4.57 -1.04 12.39
CA ALA A 114 -3.86 -0.37 13.47
C ALA A 114 -2.63 0.39 12.95
N LEU A 115 -1.82 -0.26 12.11
CA LEU A 115 -0.61 0.35 11.55
C LEU A 115 -0.94 1.47 10.55
N ALA A 116 -1.90 1.26 9.64
CA ALA A 116 -2.33 2.26 8.66
C ALA A 116 -2.86 3.53 9.35
N ALA A 117 -3.69 3.38 10.39
CA ALA A 117 -4.17 4.51 11.18
C ALA A 117 -3.03 5.25 11.91
N HIS A 118 -2.07 4.51 12.47
CA HIS A 118 -0.91 5.07 13.16
C HIS A 118 0.01 5.84 12.21
N VAL A 119 0.36 5.23 11.08
CA VAL A 119 1.18 5.85 10.02
C VAL A 119 0.48 7.07 9.42
N TRP A 120 -0.82 7.00 9.18
CA TRP A 120 -1.59 8.14 8.67
C TRP A 120 -1.59 9.31 9.64
N ARG A 121 -1.79 9.06 10.94
CA ARG A 121 -1.69 10.09 11.97
C ARG A 121 -0.28 10.69 12.02
N ALA A 122 0.77 9.89 11.99
CA ALA A 122 2.15 10.38 11.98
C ALA A 122 2.45 11.21 10.72
N TRP A 123 1.94 10.79 9.56
CA TRP A 123 2.06 11.52 8.31
C TRP A 123 1.41 12.91 8.40
N VAL A 124 0.16 12.99 8.87
CA VAL A 124 -0.55 14.28 9.04
C VAL A 124 0.19 15.22 9.99
N LEU A 125 0.72 14.70 11.10
CA LEU A 125 1.49 15.50 12.06
C LEU A 125 2.85 15.96 11.51
N SER A 126 3.39 15.25 10.52
CA SER A 126 4.68 15.59 9.89
C SER A 126 4.57 16.65 8.79
N LEU A 127 3.35 16.98 8.35
CA LEU A 127 3.13 17.97 7.29
C LEU A 127 3.57 19.37 7.74
N ALA A 128 4.34 20.03 6.88
CA ALA A 128 4.87 21.38 7.09
C ALA A 128 4.55 22.26 5.86
N PRO A 129 3.76 23.35 6.01
CA PRO A 129 3.12 23.78 7.26
C PRO A 129 2.04 22.80 7.74
N PRO A 130 1.71 22.78 9.05
CA PRO A 130 0.65 21.94 9.58
C PRO A 130 -0.70 22.23 8.90
N PRO A 131 -1.51 21.19 8.62
CA PRO A 131 -2.83 21.39 8.04
C PRO A 131 -3.75 22.12 9.03
N PRO A 132 -4.68 22.97 8.52
CA PRO A 132 -5.72 23.56 9.36
C PRO A 132 -6.52 22.50 10.14
N PRO A 133 -6.98 22.78 11.38
CA PRO A 133 -7.67 21.79 12.22
C PRO A 133 -8.94 21.19 11.61
N ASP A 134 -9.60 21.92 10.71
CA ASP A 134 -10.83 21.58 10.01
C ASP A 134 -10.59 21.03 8.60
N MET A 135 -9.34 21.04 8.11
CA MET A 135 -9.00 20.54 6.79
C MET A 135 -9.19 19.02 6.72
N ARG A 136 -9.89 18.56 5.68
CA ARG A 136 -10.04 17.13 5.40
C ARG A 136 -8.75 16.61 4.78
N VAL A 137 -8.16 15.63 5.44
CA VAL A 137 -7.04 14.81 4.96
C VAL A 137 -7.57 13.43 4.61
N LYS A 138 -6.97 12.78 3.63
CA LYS A 138 -7.39 11.44 3.18
C LYS A 138 -6.30 10.40 3.40
N LEU A 139 -6.73 9.16 3.57
CA LEU A 139 -5.91 7.97 3.45
C LEU A 139 -6.55 7.06 2.41
N LEU A 140 -5.80 6.80 1.35
CA LEU A 140 -6.14 5.81 0.33
C LEU A 140 -5.36 4.52 0.56
N PHE A 141 -6.00 3.38 0.37
CA PHE A 141 -5.30 2.10 0.39
C PHE A 141 -5.98 1.07 -0.52
N SER A 142 -5.16 0.21 -1.13
CA SER A 142 -5.64 -0.80 -2.06
C SER A 142 -6.38 -1.93 -1.35
N VAL A 143 -7.58 -2.24 -1.81
CA VAL A 143 -8.39 -3.37 -1.35
C VAL A 143 -8.55 -4.37 -2.48
N ASN A 144 -8.06 -5.60 -2.28
CA ASN A 144 -8.29 -6.70 -3.21
C ASN A 144 -9.79 -7.04 -3.23
N VAL A 145 -10.39 -6.99 -4.42
CA VAL A 145 -11.84 -7.20 -4.61
C VAL A 145 -12.20 -8.57 -5.16
N ARG A 146 -11.22 -9.45 -5.44
CA ARG A 146 -11.46 -10.77 -6.03
C ARG A 146 -12.55 -11.57 -5.30
N ARG A 147 -12.47 -11.63 -3.97
CA ARG A 147 -13.45 -12.31 -3.10
C ARG A 147 -14.67 -11.46 -2.70
N ARG A 148 -14.74 -10.20 -3.13
CA ARG A 148 -15.85 -9.28 -2.83
C ARG A 148 -16.86 -9.21 -3.97
N LEU A 149 -16.42 -9.55 -5.18
CA LEU A 149 -17.24 -9.60 -6.37
C LEU A 149 -18.24 -10.76 -6.35
N LYS A 150 -19.36 -10.59 -7.06
CA LYS A 150 -20.35 -11.65 -7.27
C LYS A 150 -20.58 -11.86 -8.77
N PRO A 151 -20.18 -13.01 -9.35
CA PRO A 151 -19.40 -14.09 -8.74
C PRO A 151 -17.97 -13.65 -8.35
N GLU A 152 -17.34 -14.38 -7.43
CA GLU A 152 -15.95 -14.14 -7.05
C GLU A 152 -15.01 -14.34 -8.24
N LEU A 153 -13.94 -13.55 -8.31
CA LEU A 153 -12.84 -13.80 -9.24
C LEU A 153 -11.88 -14.84 -8.65
N PRO A 154 -11.39 -15.80 -9.46
CA PRO A 154 -10.37 -16.73 -9.00
C PRO A 154 -9.08 -15.98 -8.66
N TRP A 155 -8.28 -16.58 -7.78
CA TRP A 155 -6.96 -16.03 -7.42
C TRP A 155 -6.03 -15.93 -8.65
N THR A 156 -6.23 -16.79 -9.65
CA THR A 156 -5.48 -16.83 -10.91
C THR A 156 -5.89 -15.75 -11.93
N TYR A 157 -6.83 -14.85 -11.60
CA TYR A 157 -7.16 -13.70 -12.44
C TYR A 157 -5.94 -12.78 -12.63
N CYS A 158 -5.51 -12.63 -13.89
CA CYS A 158 -4.25 -11.98 -14.24
C CYS A 158 -4.34 -10.46 -14.48
N GLY A 159 -5.50 -9.85 -14.26
CA GLY A 159 -5.71 -8.40 -14.40
C GLY A 159 -5.67 -7.66 -13.07
N ASN A 160 -5.96 -6.36 -13.11
CA ASN A 160 -6.21 -5.55 -11.92
C ASN A 160 -7.57 -5.91 -11.31
N ALA A 161 -7.59 -6.32 -10.06
CA ALA A 161 -8.81 -6.56 -9.28
C ALA A 161 -8.66 -5.99 -7.86
N PHE A 162 -8.44 -4.67 -7.80
CA PHE A 162 -8.48 -3.89 -6.57
C PHE A 162 -9.24 -2.57 -6.80
N VAL A 163 -9.70 -1.96 -5.70
CA VAL A 163 -10.16 -0.56 -5.67
C VAL A 163 -9.44 0.16 -4.53
N LEU A 164 -9.49 1.50 -4.53
CA LEU A 164 -8.99 2.31 -3.43
C LEU A 164 -10.11 2.51 -2.40
N ALA A 165 -9.88 2.06 -1.17
CA ALA A 165 -10.64 2.54 -0.02
C ALA A 165 -10.19 3.97 0.30
N CYS A 166 -11.12 4.80 0.76
CA CYS A 166 -10.84 6.18 1.14
C CYS A 166 -11.37 6.48 2.54
N ALA A 167 -10.45 6.62 3.50
CA ALA A 167 -10.75 7.17 4.80
C ALA A 167 -10.51 8.68 4.79
N GLU A 168 -11.42 9.45 5.38
CA GLU A 168 -11.30 10.91 5.50
C GLU A 168 -11.39 11.32 6.96
N ALA A 169 -10.52 12.23 7.39
CA ALA A 169 -10.49 12.75 8.75
C ALA A 169 -10.05 14.20 8.76
N THR A 170 -10.25 14.89 9.88
CA THR A 170 -9.49 16.10 10.22
C THR A 170 -8.29 15.75 11.10
N PRO A 171 -7.26 16.63 11.19
CA PRO A 171 -6.16 16.46 12.14
C PRO A 171 -6.63 16.25 13.58
N THR A 172 -7.69 16.96 14.00
CA THR A 172 -8.28 16.83 15.33
C THR A 172 -8.93 15.47 15.55
N GLU A 173 -9.65 14.93 14.57
CA GLU A 173 -10.23 13.59 14.63
C GLU A 173 -9.16 12.49 14.74
N LEU A 174 -8.06 12.63 13.99
CA LEU A 174 -6.93 11.70 14.07
C LEU A 174 -6.21 11.78 15.42
N ALA A 175 -6.04 12.98 15.96
CA ALA A 175 -5.48 13.17 17.30
C ALA A 175 -6.36 12.53 18.38
N ALA A 176 -7.68 12.54 18.21
CA ALA A 176 -8.65 11.90 19.10
C ALA A 176 -8.76 10.37 18.92
N GLY A 177 -7.96 9.76 18.03
CA GLY A 177 -7.93 8.31 17.85
C GLY A 177 -9.00 7.73 16.91
N ALA A 178 -9.63 8.56 16.07
CA ALA A 178 -10.65 8.09 15.12
C ALA A 178 -10.08 7.21 13.99
N GLY A 179 -8.76 7.23 13.75
CA GLY A 179 -8.12 6.63 12.58
C GLY A 179 -8.47 5.17 12.33
N VAL A 180 -8.43 4.29 13.36
CA VAL A 180 -8.73 2.86 13.18
C VAL A 180 -10.17 2.65 12.72
N ARG A 181 -11.13 3.34 13.35
CA ARG A 181 -12.55 3.28 12.98
C ARG A 181 -12.75 3.71 11.54
N LEU A 182 -12.13 4.82 11.13
CA LEU A 182 -12.25 5.36 9.78
C LEU A 182 -11.64 4.43 8.71
N VAL A 183 -10.50 3.80 9.00
CA VAL A 183 -9.90 2.79 8.11
C VAL A 183 -10.82 1.57 7.98
N GLN A 184 -11.43 1.11 9.07
CA GLN A 184 -12.40 0.02 9.04
C GLN A 184 -13.63 0.37 8.21
N GLU A 185 -14.25 1.52 8.45
CA GLU A 185 -15.41 1.99 7.71
C GLU A 185 -15.13 2.11 6.20
N ALA A 186 -13.98 2.69 5.83
CA ALA A 186 -13.55 2.80 4.43
C ALA A 186 -13.27 1.44 3.76
N LYS A 187 -12.78 0.46 4.52
CA LYS A 187 -12.53 -0.89 4.01
C LYS A 187 -13.81 -1.71 3.91
N ASP A 188 -14.70 -1.59 4.88
CA ASP A 188 -15.89 -2.44 5.03
C ASP A 188 -17.04 -2.00 4.11
N CYS A 189 -17.05 -0.73 3.66
CA CYS A 189 -18.04 -0.24 2.70
C CYS A 189 -17.87 -0.78 1.26
N ILE A 190 -16.71 -1.38 0.94
CA ILE A 190 -16.43 -1.89 -0.41
C ILE A 190 -17.09 -3.26 -0.57
N ASP A 191 -18.25 -3.33 -1.19
CA ASP A 191 -18.88 -4.59 -1.62
C ASP A 191 -18.87 -4.72 -3.16
N ASP A 192 -19.52 -5.75 -3.69
CA ASP A 192 -19.64 -5.92 -5.15
C ASP A 192 -20.27 -4.67 -5.79
N ASP A 193 -21.34 -4.12 -5.22
CA ASP A 193 -22.05 -2.96 -5.78
C ASP A 193 -21.18 -1.69 -5.78
N TYR A 194 -20.39 -1.46 -4.73
CA TYR A 194 -19.39 -0.39 -4.69
C TYR A 194 -18.37 -0.56 -5.81
N VAL A 195 -17.83 -1.77 -5.98
CA VAL A 195 -16.84 -2.06 -7.04
C VAL A 195 -17.44 -1.84 -8.43
N ARG A 196 -18.67 -2.30 -8.68
CA ARG A 196 -19.37 -2.06 -9.95
C ARG A 196 -19.61 -0.56 -10.19
N SER A 197 -19.93 0.19 -9.14
CA SER A 197 -20.06 1.65 -9.22
C SER A 197 -18.73 2.34 -9.56
N THR A 198 -17.62 1.89 -8.97
CA THR A 198 -16.28 2.40 -9.29
C THR A 198 -15.93 2.15 -10.76
N VAL A 199 -16.17 0.93 -11.27
CA VAL A 199 -15.91 0.59 -12.68
C VAL A 199 -16.72 1.51 -13.61
N ASP A 200 -18.00 1.72 -13.32
CA ASP A 200 -18.87 2.58 -14.11
C ASP A 200 -18.44 4.05 -14.05
N LEU A 201 -17.99 4.52 -12.88
CA LEU A 201 -17.45 5.88 -12.72
C LEU A 201 -16.23 6.09 -13.61
N LEU A 202 -15.28 5.13 -13.60
CA LEU A 202 -14.04 5.22 -14.36
C LEU A 202 -14.28 5.11 -15.88
N ASP A 203 -15.33 4.40 -16.30
CA ASP A 203 -15.74 4.38 -17.71
C ASP A 203 -16.40 5.69 -18.14
N GLN A 204 -17.25 6.28 -17.30
CA GLN A 204 -17.85 7.60 -17.55
C GLN A 204 -16.82 8.74 -17.53
N ARG A 205 -15.82 8.64 -16.64
CA ARG A 205 -14.75 9.62 -16.44
C ARG A 205 -13.40 9.04 -16.84
N ARG A 206 -13.24 8.72 -18.11
CA ARG A 206 -11.97 8.17 -18.63
C ARG A 206 -10.81 9.09 -18.28
N GLY A 207 -9.78 8.52 -17.66
CA GLY A 207 -8.60 9.26 -17.19
C GLY A 207 -8.79 9.92 -15.82
N ALA A 208 -9.87 9.64 -15.08
CA ALA A 208 -9.99 10.05 -13.69
C ALA A 208 -8.82 9.49 -12.87
N LYS A 209 -8.08 10.40 -12.23
CA LYS A 209 -6.98 10.06 -11.32
C LYS A 209 -7.47 10.20 -9.87
N PRO A 210 -6.97 9.39 -8.94
CA PRO A 210 -7.21 9.59 -7.52
C PRO A 210 -6.83 11.02 -7.09
N ASP A 211 -7.62 11.60 -6.19
CA ASP A 211 -7.28 12.88 -5.58
C ASP A 211 -6.13 12.69 -4.61
N LEU A 212 -4.94 13.16 -5.00
CA LEU A 212 -3.74 13.08 -4.19
C LEU A 212 -3.55 14.30 -3.30
N ALA A 213 -4.42 15.32 -3.36
CA ALA A 213 -4.32 16.49 -2.50
C ALA A 213 -4.52 16.09 -1.04
N ALA A 214 -3.56 16.43 -0.17
CA ALA A 214 -3.61 16.13 1.27
C ALA A 214 -3.94 14.66 1.59
N THR A 215 -3.39 13.76 0.77
CA THR A 215 -3.71 12.35 0.76
C THR A 215 -2.46 11.51 0.94
N LEU A 216 -2.47 10.60 1.91
CA LEU A 216 -1.51 9.51 1.99
C LEU A 216 -2.05 8.30 1.24
N VAL A 217 -1.22 7.61 0.47
CA VAL A 217 -1.58 6.33 -0.18
C VAL A 217 -0.73 5.22 0.42
N ILE A 218 -1.38 4.14 0.86
CA ILE A 218 -0.73 2.93 1.38
C ILE A 218 -0.96 1.75 0.42
N SER A 219 0.12 1.13 -0.02
CA SER A 219 0.12 -0.15 -0.74
C SER A 219 0.76 -1.24 0.13
N ALA A 220 -0.02 -2.27 0.48
CA ALA A 220 0.47 -3.34 1.35
C ALA A 220 0.93 -4.55 0.55
N TRP A 221 2.25 -4.82 0.58
CA TRP A 221 2.89 -5.92 -0.11
C TRP A 221 3.10 -7.14 0.80
N THR A 222 2.79 -7.02 2.09
CA THR A 222 2.96 -8.04 3.15
C THR A 222 2.23 -9.36 2.90
N ARG A 223 1.37 -9.45 1.88
CA ARG A 223 0.60 -10.65 1.54
C ARG A 223 0.67 -11.02 0.06
N LEU A 224 1.62 -10.45 -0.67
CA LEU A 224 1.84 -10.79 -2.07
C LEU A 224 2.68 -12.07 -2.22
N GLY A 225 3.46 -12.45 -1.21
CA GLY A 225 4.33 -13.63 -1.25
C GLY A 225 5.52 -13.46 -2.20
N LEU A 226 5.94 -12.23 -2.46
CA LEU A 226 7.07 -11.92 -3.34
C LEU A 226 8.41 -12.38 -2.73
N GLU A 227 8.48 -12.43 -1.40
CA GLU A 227 9.63 -12.92 -0.63
C GLU A 227 9.86 -14.44 -0.77
N ASP A 228 8.84 -15.17 -1.22
CA ASP A 228 8.85 -16.63 -1.36
C ASP A 228 9.15 -17.10 -2.79
N VAL A 229 9.38 -16.18 -3.73
CA VAL A 229 9.72 -16.52 -5.12
C VAL A 229 11.12 -17.17 -5.17
N ASP A 230 11.17 -18.44 -5.53
CA ASP A 230 12.41 -19.25 -5.54
C ASP A 230 12.76 -19.78 -6.95
N PHE A 231 13.83 -19.24 -7.52
CA PHE A 231 14.39 -19.65 -8.82
C PHE A 231 15.34 -20.86 -8.73
N GLY A 232 15.12 -21.76 -7.77
CA GLY A 232 16.00 -22.89 -7.47
C GLY A 232 17.29 -22.50 -6.75
N LYS A 233 17.26 -21.36 -6.04
CA LYS A 233 18.39 -20.82 -5.26
C LYS A 233 18.03 -20.57 -3.78
N GLY A 234 16.83 -20.95 -3.37
CA GLY A 234 16.27 -20.63 -2.06
C GLY A 234 15.53 -19.29 -2.06
N ARG A 235 14.87 -18.99 -0.94
CA ARG A 235 14.10 -17.75 -0.71
C ARG A 235 14.98 -16.51 -0.86
N ALA A 236 14.35 -15.39 -1.22
CA ALA A 236 15.06 -14.12 -1.34
C ALA A 236 15.73 -13.73 0.00
N ALA A 237 16.91 -13.13 -0.08
CA ALA A 237 17.56 -12.53 1.10
C ALA A 237 17.04 -11.11 1.38
N HIS A 238 16.50 -10.45 0.35
CA HIS A 238 15.85 -9.15 0.40
C HIS A 238 14.73 -9.09 -0.65
N MET A 239 13.61 -8.45 -0.31
CA MET A 239 12.49 -8.19 -1.22
C MET A 239 11.93 -6.81 -0.95
N GLY A 240 11.82 -5.99 -1.99
CA GLY A 240 11.32 -4.63 -1.90
C GLY A 240 11.36 -3.89 -3.24
N PRO A 241 10.83 -2.67 -3.29
CA PRO A 241 10.95 -1.82 -4.46
C PRO A 241 12.41 -1.37 -4.66
N LEU A 242 12.77 -1.07 -5.90
CA LEU A 242 14.11 -0.54 -6.22
C LEU A 242 14.32 0.87 -5.65
N THR A 243 13.24 1.66 -5.54
CA THR A 243 13.25 3.03 -5.04
C THR A 243 12.10 3.26 -4.07
N SER A 244 12.30 4.18 -3.12
CA SER A 244 11.21 4.68 -2.28
C SER A 244 10.54 5.89 -2.95
N GLU A 245 9.21 5.93 -2.94
CA GLU A 245 8.39 6.98 -3.55
C GLU A 245 7.53 7.70 -2.51
N ILE A 246 6.77 8.71 -2.92
CA ILE A 246 5.81 9.41 -2.06
C ILE A 246 4.67 8.50 -1.55
N TYR A 247 4.46 7.36 -2.19
CA TYR A 247 3.53 6.34 -1.74
C TYR A 247 4.14 5.49 -0.63
N CYS A 248 3.34 5.21 0.40
CA CYS A 248 3.76 4.37 1.50
C CYS A 248 3.57 2.90 1.15
N VAL A 249 4.64 2.12 1.26
CA VAL A 249 4.63 0.68 1.03
C VAL A 249 4.81 -0.04 2.36
N PHE A 250 3.93 -0.99 2.66
CA PHE A 250 4.13 -1.94 3.75
C PHE A 250 4.75 -3.21 3.21
N LEU A 251 5.99 -3.50 3.63
CA LEU A 251 6.78 -4.64 3.18
C LEU A 251 6.80 -5.74 4.25
N PRO A 252 6.83 -7.02 3.83
CA PRO A 252 7.07 -8.13 4.75
C PRO A 252 8.52 -8.11 5.24
N VAL A 253 8.76 -8.71 6.41
CA VAL A 253 10.10 -8.94 6.94
C VAL A 253 10.42 -10.43 6.79
N LEU A 254 11.41 -10.76 5.96
CA LEU A 254 11.72 -12.14 5.52
C LEU A 254 11.95 -13.14 6.65
N ALA A 255 12.41 -12.68 7.82
CA ALA A 255 12.66 -13.49 9.01
C ALA A 255 11.62 -13.32 10.13
N ASP A 256 10.67 -12.38 9.99
CA ASP A 256 9.59 -12.16 10.97
C ASP A 256 8.27 -11.91 10.22
N PRO A 257 7.47 -12.96 9.96
CA PRO A 257 6.22 -12.85 9.21
C PRO A 257 5.16 -11.99 9.92
N ASN A 258 5.38 -11.66 11.19
CA ASN A 258 4.49 -10.82 11.98
C ASN A 258 5.00 -9.38 12.11
N ALA A 259 6.16 -9.05 11.54
CA ALA A 259 6.67 -7.69 11.43
C ALA A 259 6.35 -7.08 10.06
N VAL A 260 6.32 -5.75 10.04
CA VAL A 260 6.04 -4.96 8.83
C VAL A 260 7.03 -3.81 8.75
N THR A 261 7.68 -3.66 7.62
CA THR A 261 8.48 -2.46 7.32
C THR A 261 7.62 -1.44 6.60
N VAL A 262 7.60 -0.21 7.11
CA VAL A 262 6.95 0.95 6.51
C VAL A 262 8.01 1.71 5.73
N LEU A 263 7.84 1.82 4.41
CA LEU A 263 8.75 2.53 3.51
C LEU A 263 8.01 3.65 2.77
N LEU A 264 8.51 4.89 2.84
CA LEU A 264 7.99 6.02 2.08
C LEU A 264 9.04 7.14 2.00
N SER A 265 8.95 7.99 0.98
CA SER A 265 9.78 9.17 0.80
C SER A 265 9.00 10.44 1.12
N LEU A 266 9.55 11.28 1.99
CA LEU A 266 8.95 12.54 2.44
C LEU A 266 9.92 13.71 2.19
N PRO A 267 9.44 14.96 2.06
CA PRO A 267 10.34 16.11 2.10
C PRO A 267 11.18 16.08 3.38
N GLN A 268 12.47 16.37 3.28
CA GLN A 268 13.42 16.17 4.38
C GLN A 268 12.96 16.71 5.77
N PRO A 269 12.38 17.92 5.90
CA PRO A 269 11.88 18.40 7.20
C PRO A 269 10.71 17.57 7.78
N ALA A 270 9.90 16.97 6.92
CA ALA A 270 8.80 16.10 7.31
C ALA A 270 9.28 14.69 7.69
N ALA A 271 10.40 14.21 7.11
CA ALA A 271 10.92 12.87 7.38
C ALA A 271 11.27 12.67 8.87
N ASP A 272 12.06 13.57 9.46
CA ASP A 272 12.46 13.48 10.87
C ASP A 272 11.24 13.58 11.81
N THR A 273 10.29 14.46 11.48
CA THR A 273 9.05 14.67 12.24
C THR A 273 8.14 13.44 12.15
N PHE A 274 8.06 12.82 10.97
CA PHE A 274 7.31 11.59 10.75
C PHE A 274 7.90 10.42 11.54
N GLU A 275 9.22 10.23 11.49
CA GLU A 275 9.92 9.21 12.28
C GLU A 275 9.65 9.40 13.78
N HIS A 276 9.79 10.63 14.27
CA HIS A 276 9.49 10.96 15.66
C HIS A 276 8.04 10.61 16.06
N HIS A 277 7.05 10.95 15.24
CA HIS A 277 5.65 10.63 15.55
C HIS A 277 5.32 9.14 15.42
N CYS A 278 5.99 8.42 14.52
CA CYS A 278 5.88 6.97 14.45
C CYS A 278 6.44 6.28 15.70
N CYS A 279 7.56 6.78 16.22
CA CYS A 279 8.34 6.15 17.27
C CYS A 279 7.95 6.58 18.70
N SER A 280 7.55 7.83 18.90
CA SER A 280 7.27 8.44 20.21
C SER A 280 6.29 7.65 21.07
N CYS A 281 5.30 7.01 20.46
CA CYS A 281 4.32 6.24 21.20
C CYS A 281 4.84 4.91 21.80
N PHE A 282 6.06 4.50 21.46
CA PHE A 282 6.73 3.33 22.04
C PHE A 282 7.82 3.71 23.04
N LEU A 283 8.17 5.00 23.13
CA LEU A 283 9.17 5.53 24.07
C LEU A 283 8.62 5.74 25.48
N LEU A 284 7.32 5.94 25.62
CA LEU A 284 6.66 6.21 26.91
C LEU A 284 6.31 4.95 27.71
N ASP A 285 6.46 3.77 27.10
CA ASP A 285 6.04 2.46 27.64
C ASP A 285 7.22 1.51 27.88
N LEU A 286 8.40 2.05 28.25
CA LEU A 286 9.59 1.24 28.58
C LEU A 286 9.43 0.62 29.98
N ASP A 287 8.70 -0.50 30.07
CA ASP A 287 8.98 -1.52 31.07
C ASP A 287 10.19 -2.35 30.60
N ASP A 288 11.09 -2.66 31.55
CA ASP A 288 12.52 -3.01 31.40
C ASP A 288 12.86 -4.31 30.61
N ASP A 289 11.89 -4.90 29.88
CA ASP A 289 12.05 -6.22 29.22
C ASP A 289 11.36 -6.34 27.84
N GLN A 290 11.01 -5.21 27.18
CA GLN A 290 10.27 -5.19 25.91
C GLN A 290 11.09 -4.57 24.76
N PRO A 291 10.89 -4.99 23.50
CA PRO A 291 11.72 -4.57 22.38
C PRO A 291 11.64 -3.06 22.15
N ALA A 292 12.81 -2.50 21.85
CA ALA A 292 13.06 -1.09 21.58
C ALA A 292 12.15 -0.50 20.48
N VAL A 293 12.17 0.82 20.38
CA VAL A 293 11.57 1.66 19.33
C VAL A 293 11.70 1.02 17.93
N PRO A 294 10.74 1.21 16.99
CA PRO A 294 10.91 0.78 15.60
C PRO A 294 12.31 1.09 15.07
N VAL A 295 12.97 0.08 14.53
CA VAL A 295 14.38 0.17 14.15
C VAL A 295 14.49 0.87 12.80
N LEU A 296 15.33 1.91 12.75
CA LEU A 296 15.81 2.51 11.50
C LEU A 296 16.72 1.50 10.80
N VAL A 297 16.38 1.14 9.57
CA VAL A 297 17.30 0.37 8.72
C VAL A 297 18.30 1.36 8.12
N ASP A 298 19.60 1.13 8.37
CA ASP A 298 20.67 2.08 8.12
C ASP A 298 20.76 2.52 6.64
N LYS A 299 21.06 3.80 6.41
CA LYS A 299 21.07 4.46 5.09
C LYS A 299 22.27 4.03 4.23
N GLN A 300 23.30 3.44 4.84
CA GLN A 300 24.61 3.24 4.21
C GLN A 300 24.67 2.17 3.10
N ASP A 301 23.70 1.24 3.01
CA ASP A 301 23.67 0.26 1.90
C ASP A 301 22.99 0.79 0.63
N HIS A 302 22.31 1.95 0.69
CA HIS A 302 21.56 2.51 -0.44
C HIS A 302 22.30 3.60 -1.23
N ASP A 303 23.29 4.26 -0.63
CA ASP A 303 23.94 5.44 -1.24
C ASP A 303 24.88 5.10 -2.41
N ASN A 304 25.26 3.83 -2.62
CA ASN A 304 26.22 3.46 -3.66
C ASN A 304 25.60 3.04 -5.01
N GLN A 305 24.27 3.16 -5.20
CA GLN A 305 23.61 2.81 -6.47
C GLN A 305 22.67 3.87 -7.05
N LEU A 306 22.61 5.08 -6.50
CA LEU A 306 21.73 6.15 -7.01
C LEU A 306 22.37 6.91 -8.18
N VAL A 307 22.36 6.29 -9.37
CA VAL A 307 22.45 7.03 -10.64
C VAL A 307 21.05 7.53 -11.00
N ARG A 308 20.94 8.86 -11.11
CA ARG A 308 19.77 9.66 -11.48
C ARG A 308 18.85 8.99 -12.51
N ALA A 309 17.65 8.61 -12.08
CA ALA A 309 16.49 8.47 -12.97
C ALA A 309 15.60 9.71 -12.77
N HIS A 310 15.77 10.70 -13.65
CA HIS A 310 14.79 11.76 -13.83
C HIS A 310 13.69 11.28 -14.77
N HIS A 311 12.45 11.63 -14.42
CA HIS A 311 11.24 11.56 -15.23
C HIS A 311 10.66 10.17 -15.53
N GLN A 312 9.67 9.77 -14.73
CA GLN A 312 8.43 9.14 -15.24
C GLN A 312 7.32 9.24 -14.17
N HIS A 313 6.61 10.36 -14.16
CA HIS A 313 5.31 10.44 -13.52
C HIS A 313 4.26 9.88 -14.49
N ASP A 314 3.90 8.60 -14.34
CA ASP A 314 2.59 8.05 -14.73
C ASP A 314 2.54 6.57 -14.29
N ILE A 315 2.19 6.33 -13.02
CA ILE A 315 1.83 5.00 -12.48
C ILE A 315 0.37 4.98 -12.00
N LEU A 316 -0.49 5.85 -12.56
CA LEU A 316 -1.94 5.80 -12.33
C LEU A 316 -2.71 6.06 -13.63
N ALA A 317 -2.51 5.16 -14.60
CA ALA A 317 -3.35 5.01 -15.80
C ALA A 317 -3.60 3.52 -16.09
#